data_AF-A0A3E0R3K4-F1
#
_entry.id   AF-A0A3E0R3K4-F1
#
_cell.length_a   1.000
_cell.length_b   1.000
_cell.length_c   1.000
_cell.angle_alpha   90.00
_cell.angle_beta   90.00
_cell.angle_gamma   90.00
#
_symmetry.space_group_name_H-M   'P 1'
#
loop_
_entity.id
_entity.type
_entity.pdbx_description
1 polymer ?
#
loop_
_entity_poly.entity_id
_entity_poly.type
_entity_poly.pdbx_seq_one_letter_code
_entity_poly.pdbx_strand_id
1 'polypeptide(L)'
;MKEFEFTTNFSSVVKPLVSTEKDEYLALASMVQLEDFLPQIDTEKNIDLLPIAFNACVANRVNKNGDVIDTQAAAELCQSFINKQINLEHNREKVVGVILKAGFSAFGSDEPLSEDQVKELDGPFNITLGGVVWRVVNSELADLIEEASDPTSMNYEKISASWELGFNEYNLLLLGQGEKNISYAEKITEPDQIKEHSVKLRALGGDGKMNGKNVYRQVVGNIVPLGIGLTENPAADVKGVATKKTVEKNNKNEKNISESTKTSVKKDKVMKINSIKDITDENLKEMSASVVSEFVESELKKASEDYSQEKSKYEEAIKAADEKAAELAEQQEALQKSFDEVKSQLEEMKAEEAEREALELFSSRMASLDNEFELSDADREILASQIKDLDEEGFASFVKDIKVLMSSKIKSEESQAVTYSAPKAKAEEKAEEKAEESAEEVIEEAVEEAEVEGETIANTTTPEEASMADKYKNAFNLDGFNVKY
;
A
#
# COMPACT_ATOMS: atom_id res chain seq x y z
N MET A 1 -1.89 -1.87 -51.72
CA MET A 1 -1.61 -0.69 -50.88
C MET A 1 -0.31 -0.10 -51.36
N LYS A 2 -0.18 1.24 -51.45
CA LYS A 2 1.09 1.87 -51.86
C LYS A 2 2.03 1.85 -50.66
N GLU A 3 3.15 1.15 -50.77
CA GLU A 3 4.25 1.22 -49.81
C GLU A 3 4.92 2.58 -49.94
N PHE A 4 5.02 3.29 -48.82
CA PHE A 4 5.78 4.54 -48.75
C PHE A 4 7.19 4.22 -48.26
N GLU A 5 8.18 4.86 -48.87
CA GLU A 5 9.61 4.63 -48.64
C GLU A 5 10.04 5.00 -47.20
N PHE A 6 9.24 5.82 -46.51
CA PHE A 6 9.43 6.16 -45.10
C PHE A 6 8.08 6.15 -44.38
N THR A 7 8.02 5.41 -43.27
CA THR A 7 6.86 5.32 -42.38
C THR A 7 7.30 5.76 -40.99
N THR A 8 6.66 6.78 -40.41
CA THR A 8 6.96 7.27 -39.06
C THR A 8 5.78 6.95 -38.16
N ASN A 9 5.98 6.06 -37.18
CA ASN A 9 5.00 5.73 -36.16
C ASN A 9 5.27 6.60 -34.92
N PHE A 10 4.23 7.26 -34.40
CA PHE A 10 4.28 7.96 -33.12
C PHE A 10 3.51 7.11 -32.11
N SER A 11 4.18 6.53 -31.13
CA SER A 11 3.55 5.97 -29.94
C SER A 11 3.46 7.06 -28.87
N SER A 12 2.30 7.17 -28.24
CA SER A 12 2.11 8.01 -27.06
C SER A 12 1.33 7.19 -26.05
N VAL A 13 1.85 7.09 -24.83
CA VAL A 13 1.19 6.41 -23.72
C VAL A 13 0.21 7.40 -23.10
N VAL A 14 -1.09 7.18 -23.32
CA VAL A 14 -2.14 7.94 -22.62
C VAL A 14 -2.35 7.27 -21.26
N LYS A 15 -1.65 7.74 -20.21
CA LYS A 15 -1.96 7.33 -18.83
C LYS A 15 -3.30 7.97 -18.43
N PRO A 16 -4.31 7.20 -17.98
CA PRO A 16 -5.50 7.80 -17.39
C PRO A 16 -5.09 8.51 -16.11
N LEU A 17 -5.32 9.83 -16.05
CA LEU A 17 -5.33 10.54 -14.78
C LEU A 17 -6.41 9.86 -13.93
N VAL A 18 -6.01 9.14 -12.88
CA VAL A 18 -6.96 8.59 -11.91
C VAL A 18 -7.74 9.80 -11.41
N SER A 19 -9.06 9.82 -11.61
CA SER A 19 -9.86 10.92 -11.11
C SER A 19 -9.72 10.94 -9.60
N THR A 20 -9.67 12.12 -8.99
CA THR A 20 -9.66 12.29 -7.53
C THR A 20 -10.76 11.46 -6.86
N GLU A 21 -11.89 11.29 -7.55
CA GLU A 21 -12.98 10.42 -7.13
C GLU A 21 -12.57 8.94 -6.99
N LYS A 22 -11.77 8.38 -7.90
CA LYS A 22 -11.30 6.98 -7.79
C LYS A 22 -10.30 6.78 -6.66
N ASP A 23 -9.42 7.76 -6.40
CA ASP A 23 -8.52 7.73 -5.24
C ASP A 23 -9.30 7.84 -3.93
N GLU A 24 -10.35 8.66 -3.88
CA GLU A 24 -11.28 8.73 -2.74
C GLU A 24 -11.97 7.38 -2.50
N TYR A 25 -12.45 6.70 -3.55
CA TYR A 25 -13.07 5.37 -3.42
C TYR A 25 -12.09 4.27 -2.99
N LEU A 26 -10.83 4.34 -3.44
CA LEU A 26 -9.77 3.41 -3.02
C LEU A 26 -9.39 3.64 -1.56
N ALA A 27 -9.21 4.89 -1.15
CA ALA A 27 -8.99 5.28 0.23
C ALA A 27 -10.14 4.85 1.16
N LEU A 28 -11.38 5.07 0.73
CA LEU A 28 -12.58 4.61 1.42
C LEU A 28 -12.58 3.08 1.61
N ALA A 29 -12.23 2.33 0.57
CA ALA A 29 -12.16 0.88 0.63
C ALA A 29 -11.05 0.40 1.59
N SER A 30 -9.88 1.04 1.54
CA SER A 30 -8.78 0.81 2.48
C SER A 30 -9.19 1.06 3.93
N MET A 31 -9.86 2.19 4.20
CA MET A 31 -10.26 2.59 5.56
C MET A 31 -11.29 1.64 6.17
N VAL A 32 -12.16 1.03 5.35
CA VAL A 32 -13.10 0.00 5.80
C VAL A 32 -12.37 -1.28 6.22
N GLN A 33 -11.32 -1.68 5.49
CA GLN A 33 -10.51 -2.85 5.85
C GLN A 33 -9.71 -2.62 7.15
N LEU A 34 -9.32 -1.37 7.42
CA LEU A 34 -8.68 -0.99 8.68
C LEU A 34 -9.59 -1.11 9.91
N GLU A 35 -10.93 -1.08 9.74
CA GLU A 35 -11.86 -1.25 10.86
C GLU A 35 -11.71 -2.61 11.55
N ASP A 36 -11.26 -3.64 10.84
CA ASP A 36 -10.98 -4.96 11.41
C ASP A 36 -9.88 -4.93 12.48
N PHE A 37 -9.01 -3.91 12.46
CA PHE A 37 -7.96 -3.72 13.45
C PHE A 37 -8.39 -2.89 14.65
N LEU A 38 -9.64 -2.38 14.70
CA LEU A 38 -10.14 -1.67 15.86
C LEU A 38 -10.17 -2.58 17.10
N PRO A 39 -9.69 -2.11 18.26
CA PRO A 39 -9.77 -2.88 19.48
C PRO A 39 -11.23 -3.05 19.93
N GLN A 40 -11.58 -4.24 20.41
CA GLN A 40 -12.93 -4.55 20.90
C GLN A 40 -13.18 -3.89 22.25
N ILE A 41 -13.73 -2.67 22.22
CA ILE A 41 -14.05 -1.88 23.41
C ILE A 41 -15.51 -1.48 23.38
N ASP A 42 -16.16 -1.57 24.54
CA ASP A 42 -17.52 -1.09 24.76
C ASP A 42 -17.49 0.44 24.90
N THR A 43 -17.66 1.13 23.77
CA THR A 43 -17.68 2.60 23.67
C THR A 43 -18.94 3.21 24.26
N GLU A 44 -20.01 2.44 24.50
CA GLU A 44 -21.22 2.94 25.17
C GLU A 44 -21.00 3.08 26.68
N LYS A 45 -20.24 2.15 27.27
CA LYS A 45 -19.84 2.24 28.69
C LYS A 45 -18.62 3.14 28.92
N ASN A 46 -17.69 3.17 27.96
CA ASN A 46 -16.44 3.91 28.07
C ASN A 46 -16.38 5.00 27.00
N ILE A 47 -17.26 6.00 27.13
CA ILE A 47 -17.39 7.14 26.21
C ILE A 47 -16.11 8.00 26.14
N ASP A 48 -15.23 7.87 27.13
CA ASP A 48 -13.93 8.54 27.22
C ASP A 48 -12.86 7.90 26.31
N LEU A 49 -13.12 6.72 25.75
CA LEU A 49 -12.20 5.99 24.90
C LEU A 49 -12.63 6.09 23.43
N LEU A 50 -11.69 6.48 22.56
CA LEU A 50 -11.85 6.46 21.11
C LEU A 50 -10.98 5.33 20.53
N PRO A 51 -11.58 4.22 20.08
CA PRO A 51 -10.86 3.19 19.32
C PRO A 51 -10.41 3.74 17.97
N ILE A 52 -9.14 3.51 17.63
CA ILE A 52 -8.54 3.92 16.37
C ILE A 52 -7.77 2.77 15.73
N ALA A 53 -7.69 2.75 14.39
CA ALA A 53 -6.87 1.82 13.62
C ALA A 53 -6.14 2.56 12.51
N PHE A 54 -4.88 2.21 12.26
CA PHE A 54 -4.03 2.92 11.32
C PHE A 54 -2.85 2.06 10.86
N ASN A 55 -2.29 2.40 9.69
CA ASN A 55 -1.03 1.84 9.22
C ASN A 55 0.15 2.59 9.84
N ALA A 56 1.03 1.87 10.53
CA ALA A 56 2.15 2.46 11.26
C ALA A 56 3.40 2.63 10.40
N CYS A 57 3.68 1.64 9.53
CA CYS A 57 4.83 1.64 8.63
C CYS A 57 4.64 0.64 7.48
N VAL A 58 5.42 0.83 6.41
CA VAL A 58 5.48 -0.07 5.26
C VAL A 58 6.78 -0.87 5.34
N ALA A 59 6.69 -2.19 5.41
CA ALA A 59 7.84 -3.08 5.31
C ALA A 59 8.28 -3.23 3.85
N ASN A 60 9.55 -3.58 3.62
CA ASN A 60 10.17 -3.73 2.30
C ASN A 60 10.19 -2.47 1.40
N ARG A 61 9.79 -1.32 1.94
CA ARG A 61 9.79 -0.04 1.25
C ARG A 61 10.42 1.06 2.11
N VAL A 62 11.29 1.85 1.50
CA VAL A 62 12.00 2.93 2.17
C VAL A 62 11.08 4.11 2.44
N ASN A 63 11.13 4.64 3.66
CA ASN A 63 10.38 5.82 4.08
C ASN A 63 11.12 7.14 3.75
N LYS A 64 10.46 8.29 3.96
CA LYS A 64 11.04 9.62 3.69
C LYS A 64 12.30 9.94 4.52
N ASN A 65 12.47 9.30 5.67
CA ASN A 65 13.67 9.42 6.50
C ASN A 65 14.85 8.57 5.98
N GLY A 66 14.62 7.77 4.95
CA GLY A 66 15.60 6.86 4.38
C GLY A 66 15.77 5.57 5.16
N ASP A 67 14.79 5.21 6.00
CA ASP A 67 14.79 3.99 6.81
C ASP A 67 13.88 2.92 6.23
N VAL A 68 14.27 1.66 6.41
CA VAL A 68 13.47 0.51 6.02
C VAL A 68 13.70 -0.69 6.94
N ILE A 69 12.66 -1.50 7.10
CA ILE A 69 12.71 -2.82 7.73
C ILE A 69 12.35 -3.89 6.69
N ASP A 70 12.93 -5.08 6.83
CA ASP A 70 12.57 -6.24 5.99
C ASP A 70 11.42 -7.05 6.60
N THR A 71 10.94 -8.04 5.85
CA THR A 71 9.87 -8.95 6.27
C THR A 71 10.18 -9.62 7.62
N GLN A 72 11.43 -10.03 7.86
CA GLN A 72 11.81 -10.70 9.10
C GLN A 72 11.71 -9.75 10.29
N ALA A 73 12.30 -8.56 10.18
CA ALA A 73 12.20 -7.52 11.20
C ALA A 73 10.75 -7.12 11.46
N ALA A 74 9.93 -6.99 10.42
CA ALA A 74 8.50 -6.68 10.54
C ALA A 74 7.74 -7.75 11.35
N ALA A 75 8.00 -9.03 11.09
CA ALA A 75 7.40 -10.15 11.80
C ALA A 75 7.76 -10.16 13.30
N GLU A 76 9.03 -9.90 13.62
CA GLU A 76 9.50 -9.83 15.02
C GLU A 76 8.97 -8.60 15.76
N LEU A 77 8.81 -7.48 15.05
CA LEU A 77 8.45 -6.19 15.61
C LEU A 77 6.96 -6.03 15.87
N CYS A 78 6.10 -6.60 15.02
CA CYS A 78 4.66 -6.34 15.00
C CYS A 78 3.99 -6.49 16.38
N GLN A 79 4.18 -7.63 17.04
CA GLN A 79 3.60 -7.89 18.37
C GLN A 79 4.22 -7.01 19.48
N SER A 80 5.44 -6.52 19.28
CA SER A 80 6.14 -5.67 20.25
C SER A 80 5.56 -4.25 20.36
N PHE A 81 4.68 -3.86 19.42
CA PHE A 81 3.93 -2.61 19.49
C PHE A 81 2.78 -2.64 20.50
N ILE A 82 2.32 -3.83 20.92
CA ILE A 82 1.22 -3.94 21.90
C ILE A 82 1.67 -3.32 23.24
N ASN A 83 0.80 -2.50 23.83
CA ASN A 83 1.03 -1.68 25.03
C ASN A 83 2.02 -0.51 24.86
N LYS A 84 2.45 -0.20 23.63
CA LYS A 84 3.26 1.01 23.38
C LYS A 84 2.37 2.25 23.32
N GLN A 85 2.99 3.39 23.61
CA GLN A 85 2.31 4.67 23.69
C GLN A 85 1.98 5.22 22.30
N ILE A 86 0.84 5.90 22.22
CA ILE A 86 0.47 6.78 21.11
C ILE A 86 0.66 8.20 21.61
N ASN A 87 1.45 8.99 20.90
CA ASN A 87 1.75 10.37 21.23
C ASN A 87 1.42 11.30 20.07
N LEU A 88 1.47 12.60 20.32
CA LEU A 88 1.27 13.63 19.30
C LEU A 88 2.63 14.10 18.78
N GLU A 89 2.84 14.03 17.46
CA GLU A 89 4.03 14.52 16.77
C GLU A 89 5.37 14.03 17.37
N HIS A 90 5.45 12.75 17.74
CA HIS A 90 6.65 12.14 18.34
C HIS A 90 7.08 12.75 19.68
N ASN A 91 6.20 13.52 20.33
CA ASN A 91 6.47 14.11 21.63
C ASN A 91 6.08 13.15 22.76
N ARG A 92 7.07 12.51 23.37
CA ARG A 92 6.89 11.53 24.46
C ARG A 92 6.30 12.12 25.75
N GLU A 93 6.25 13.44 25.90
CA GLU A 93 5.54 14.09 27.01
C GLU A 93 4.03 14.21 26.73
N LYS A 94 3.64 14.19 25.45
CA LYS A 94 2.25 14.32 24.99
C LYS A 94 1.68 12.96 24.60
N VAL A 95 1.61 12.04 25.57
CA VAL A 95 0.98 10.73 25.38
C VAL A 95 -0.54 10.88 25.40
N VAL A 96 -1.20 10.37 24.36
CA VAL A 96 -2.65 10.52 24.13
C VAL A 96 -3.38 9.18 24.04
N GLY A 97 -2.65 8.07 23.95
CA GLY A 97 -3.25 6.75 23.81
C GLY A 97 -2.31 5.58 24.00
N VAL A 98 -2.83 4.38 23.77
CA VAL A 98 -2.11 3.10 23.88
C VAL A 98 -2.51 2.15 22.75
N ILE A 99 -1.55 1.38 22.26
CA ILE A 99 -1.77 0.34 21.24
C ILE A 99 -2.22 -0.95 21.92
N LEU A 100 -3.27 -1.57 21.39
CA LEU A 100 -3.89 -2.78 21.95
C LEU A 100 -3.90 -3.96 20.98
N LYS A 101 -3.84 -3.69 19.68
CA LYS A 101 -3.87 -4.70 18.62
C LYS A 101 -2.77 -4.39 17.60
N ALA A 102 -2.16 -5.43 17.06
CA ALA A 102 -1.16 -5.33 16.00
C ALA A 102 -1.40 -6.46 15.00
N GLY A 103 -1.14 -6.18 13.72
CA GLY A 103 -1.18 -7.16 12.65
C GLY A 103 -0.63 -6.57 11.36
N PHE A 104 -1.01 -7.15 10.23
CA PHE A 104 -0.48 -6.81 8.92
C PHE A 104 -1.60 -6.54 7.93
N SER A 105 -1.40 -5.62 7.00
CA SER A 105 -2.32 -5.40 5.88
C SER A 105 -1.58 -5.28 4.55
N ALA A 106 -2.28 -5.54 3.45
CA ALA A 106 -1.76 -5.41 2.11
C ALA A 106 -1.54 -3.93 1.75
N PHE A 107 -0.41 -3.62 1.12
CA PHE A 107 -0.11 -2.25 0.69
C PHE A 107 -1.08 -1.80 -0.41
N GLY A 108 -1.82 -0.71 -0.18
CA GLY A 108 -2.74 -0.09 -1.13
C GLY A 108 -4.19 -0.55 -1.06
N SER A 109 -4.47 -1.79 -0.63
CA SER A 109 -5.85 -2.27 -0.39
C SER A 109 -6.22 -2.40 1.09
N ASP A 110 -5.22 -2.40 1.97
CA ASP A 110 -5.35 -2.60 3.42
C ASP A 110 -6.08 -3.87 3.86
N GLU A 111 -6.20 -4.86 2.97
CA GLU A 111 -6.74 -6.17 3.31
C GLU A 111 -5.90 -6.84 4.41
N PRO A 112 -6.51 -7.37 5.49
CA PRO A 112 -5.79 -8.04 6.55
C PRO A 112 -4.96 -9.23 6.04
N LEU A 113 -3.70 -9.29 6.42
CA LEU A 113 -2.76 -10.37 6.10
C LEU A 113 -2.43 -11.18 7.35
N SER A 114 -2.30 -12.49 7.17
CA SER A 114 -1.80 -13.40 8.22
C SER A 114 -0.26 -13.42 8.29
N GLU A 115 0.28 -13.80 9.44
CA GLU A 115 1.75 -13.87 9.63
C GLU A 115 2.44 -14.83 8.66
N ASP A 116 1.75 -15.88 8.22
CA ASP A 116 2.30 -16.88 7.28
C ASP A 116 2.31 -16.33 5.85
N GLN A 117 1.27 -15.60 5.43
CA GLN A 117 1.26 -14.91 4.15
C GLN A 117 2.35 -13.85 4.06
N VAL A 118 2.59 -13.13 5.16
CA VAL A 118 3.63 -12.10 5.22
C VAL A 118 5.03 -12.68 5.02
N LYS A 119 5.33 -13.87 5.58
CA LYS A 119 6.64 -14.51 5.42
C LYS A 119 6.94 -14.93 3.97
N GLU A 120 5.90 -15.14 3.16
CA GLU A 120 6.02 -15.52 1.75
C GLU A 120 6.04 -14.29 0.81
N LEU A 121 5.83 -13.09 1.34
CA LEU A 121 5.82 -11.84 0.57
C LEU A 121 7.20 -11.18 0.55
N ASP A 122 7.72 -11.03 -0.66
CA ASP A 122 8.91 -10.21 -0.96
C ASP A 122 8.55 -8.74 -1.29
N GLY A 123 7.26 -8.45 -1.46
CA GLY A 123 6.73 -7.12 -1.80
C GLY A 123 6.44 -6.23 -0.59
N PRO A 124 6.04 -4.96 -0.81
CA PRO A 124 5.66 -4.05 0.26
C PRO A 124 4.34 -4.46 0.93
N PHE A 125 4.29 -4.36 2.25
CA PHE A 125 3.09 -4.57 3.07
C PHE A 125 3.11 -3.65 4.30
N ASN A 126 1.96 -3.43 4.91
CA ASN A 126 1.81 -2.53 6.06
C ASN A 126 1.86 -3.29 7.38
N ILE A 127 2.47 -2.68 8.40
CA ILE A 127 2.19 -3.03 9.80
C ILE A 127 1.02 -2.16 10.26
N THR A 128 -0.09 -2.81 10.59
CA THR A 128 -1.34 -2.15 10.96
C THR A 128 -1.57 -2.31 12.46
N LEU A 129 -1.84 -1.19 13.12
CA LEU A 129 -2.00 -1.13 14.57
C LEU A 129 -3.40 -0.62 14.93
N GLY A 130 -3.96 -1.21 15.98
CA GLY A 130 -5.19 -0.81 16.61
C GLY A 130 -4.94 -0.32 18.03
N GLY A 131 -5.45 0.86 18.36
CA GLY A 131 -5.22 1.49 19.66
C GLY A 131 -6.41 2.26 20.16
N VAL A 132 -6.21 2.93 21.29
CA VAL A 132 -7.22 3.76 21.93
C VAL A 132 -6.62 5.10 22.27
N VAL A 133 -7.36 6.15 21.95
CA VAL A 133 -7.06 7.52 22.35
C VAL A 133 -8.02 7.90 23.48
N TRP A 134 -7.49 8.54 24.53
CA TRP A 134 -8.30 9.05 25.63
C TRP A 134 -8.84 10.43 25.28
N ARG A 135 -10.16 10.53 25.06
CA ARG A 135 -10.84 11.81 24.79
C ARG A 135 -10.65 12.81 25.93
N VAL A 136 -10.55 12.31 27.16
CA VAL A 136 -10.35 13.15 28.36
C VAL A 136 -8.97 13.81 28.38
N VAL A 137 -7.96 13.18 27.78
CA VAL A 137 -6.61 13.73 27.70
C VAL A 137 -6.53 14.80 26.63
N ASN A 138 -7.15 14.55 25.47
CA ASN A 138 -7.19 15.51 24.37
C ASN A 138 -8.46 15.33 23.52
N SER A 139 -9.48 16.14 23.82
CA SER A 139 -10.77 16.09 23.11
C SER A 139 -10.67 16.67 21.70
N GLU A 140 -9.90 17.75 21.52
CA GLU A 140 -9.70 18.37 20.20
C GLU A 140 -9.04 17.40 19.21
N LEU A 141 -8.05 16.63 19.69
CA LEU A 141 -7.43 15.58 18.88
C LEU A 141 -8.42 14.45 18.57
N ALA A 142 -9.24 14.02 19.53
CA ALA A 142 -10.24 12.99 19.29
C ALA A 142 -11.25 13.41 18.21
N ASP A 143 -11.74 14.65 18.30
CA ASP A 143 -12.67 15.23 17.31
C ASP A 143 -11.98 15.34 15.93
N LEU A 144 -10.72 15.77 15.89
CA LEU A 144 -9.97 15.86 14.65
C LEU A 144 -9.70 14.48 14.01
N ILE A 145 -9.47 13.44 14.82
CA ILE A 145 -9.33 12.06 14.33
C ILE A 145 -10.68 11.57 13.77
N GLU A 146 -11.80 11.83 14.45
CA GLU A 146 -13.12 11.49 13.92
C GLU A 146 -13.40 12.20 12.60
N GLU A 147 -13.11 13.50 12.51
CA GLU A 147 -13.20 14.28 11.28
C GLU A 147 -12.26 13.75 10.19
N ALA A 148 -11.04 13.34 10.53
CA ALA A 148 -10.08 12.78 9.58
C ALA A 148 -10.48 11.40 9.06
N SER A 149 -11.35 10.70 9.79
CA SER A 149 -11.93 9.42 9.40
C SER A 149 -13.25 9.55 8.60
N ASP A 150 -13.81 10.77 8.50
CA ASP A 150 -15.04 11.04 7.75
C ASP A 150 -14.73 11.52 6.32
N PRO A 151 -15.06 10.73 5.28
CA PRO A 151 -14.86 11.09 3.87
C PRO A 151 -15.58 12.36 3.43
N THR A 152 -16.58 12.79 4.19
CA THR A 152 -17.34 14.02 3.91
C THR A 152 -16.77 15.26 4.61
N SER A 153 -15.75 15.07 5.46
CA SER A 153 -15.08 16.15 6.17
C SER A 153 -13.99 16.79 5.32
N MET A 154 -13.79 18.10 5.52
CA MET A 154 -12.65 18.81 4.92
C MET A 154 -11.30 18.38 5.51
N ASN A 155 -11.32 17.69 6.65
CA ASN A 155 -10.12 17.19 7.33
C ASN A 155 -9.84 15.71 7.04
N TYR A 156 -10.56 15.08 6.09
CA TYR A 156 -10.36 13.68 5.71
C TYR A 156 -8.88 13.39 5.40
N GLU A 157 -8.35 12.28 5.94
CA GLU A 157 -6.95 11.84 5.85
C GLU A 157 -5.88 12.79 6.40
N LYS A 158 -6.28 13.89 7.05
CA LYS A 158 -5.34 14.90 7.54
C LYS A 158 -4.42 14.38 8.64
N ILE A 159 -4.86 13.39 9.42
CA ILE A 159 -4.03 12.72 10.43
C ILE A 159 -3.61 11.35 9.91
N SER A 160 -2.34 11.04 10.09
CA SER A 160 -1.75 9.72 9.85
C SER A 160 -0.83 9.33 11.00
N ALA A 161 -0.31 8.10 10.97
CA ALA A 161 0.58 7.58 11.99
C ALA A 161 2.03 7.50 11.48
N SER A 162 2.96 7.63 12.40
CA SER A 162 4.38 7.48 12.14
C SER A 162 5.04 6.70 13.28
N TRP A 163 5.87 5.72 12.94
CA TRP A 163 6.55 4.86 13.90
C TRP A 163 7.72 5.54 14.63
N GLU A 164 8.01 5.06 15.84
CA GLU A 164 9.26 5.36 16.56
C GLU A 164 10.00 4.07 16.86
N LEU A 165 11.21 3.95 16.32
CA LEU A 165 12.09 2.80 16.53
C LEU A 165 13.40 3.19 17.21
N GLY A 166 13.82 2.39 18.18
CA GLY A 166 15.18 2.34 18.68
C GLY A 166 15.88 1.11 18.12
N PHE A 167 17.10 1.28 17.63
CA PHE A 167 17.92 0.19 17.11
C PHE A 167 19.40 0.48 17.36
N ASN A 168 20.20 -0.57 17.38
CA ASN A 168 21.64 -0.50 17.61
C ASN A 168 22.47 -0.76 16.34
N GLU A 169 21.88 -1.43 15.35
CA GLU A 169 22.57 -1.90 14.15
C GLU A 169 21.76 -1.54 12.91
N TYR A 170 22.48 -1.28 11.81
CA TYR A 170 21.87 -1.02 10.51
C TYR A 170 22.82 -1.43 9.39
N ASN A 171 22.25 -1.84 8.26
CA ASN A 171 22.95 -2.03 7.00
C ASN A 171 22.70 -0.83 6.08
N LEU A 172 23.55 -0.67 5.05
CA LEU A 172 23.31 0.31 4.00
C LEU A 172 22.70 -0.36 2.78
N LEU A 173 21.70 0.29 2.19
CA LEU A 173 21.07 -0.11 0.94
C LEU A 173 21.38 0.94 -0.12
N LEU A 174 21.80 0.47 -1.29
CA LEU A 174 22.00 1.29 -2.48
C LEU A 174 20.87 0.99 -3.47
N LEU A 175 20.06 2.00 -3.76
CA LEU A 175 18.92 1.90 -4.67
C LEU A 175 19.08 2.85 -5.86
N GLY A 176 18.45 2.51 -6.98
CA GLY A 176 18.37 3.42 -8.15
C GLY A 176 17.70 4.75 -7.80
N GLN A 177 17.81 5.74 -8.69
CA GLN A 177 17.00 6.96 -8.57
C GLN A 177 15.51 6.58 -8.77
N GLY A 178 14.62 7.08 -7.92
CA GLY A 178 13.18 6.71 -7.92
C GLY A 178 12.85 5.46 -7.08
N GLU A 179 13.78 4.50 -6.95
CA GLU A 179 13.43 3.18 -6.40
C GLU A 179 13.37 3.17 -4.89
N LYS A 180 12.21 2.76 -4.35
CA LYS A 180 11.96 2.65 -2.90
C LYS A 180 11.82 1.22 -2.40
N ASN A 181 11.70 0.22 -3.29
CA ASN A 181 11.53 -1.18 -2.90
C ASN A 181 12.88 -1.85 -2.68
N ILE A 182 13.05 -2.52 -1.54
CA ILE A 182 14.35 -3.09 -1.15
C ILE A 182 14.74 -4.35 -1.94
N SER A 183 13.80 -4.94 -2.70
CA SER A 183 14.07 -6.08 -3.59
C SER A 183 15.11 -5.76 -4.66
N TYR A 184 15.18 -4.50 -5.10
CA TYR A 184 16.14 -4.01 -6.08
C TYR A 184 17.41 -3.41 -5.45
N ALA A 185 17.53 -3.45 -4.12
CA ALA A 185 18.63 -2.82 -3.40
C ALA A 185 19.90 -3.67 -3.40
N GLU A 186 21.04 -3.01 -3.63
CA GLU A 186 22.35 -3.58 -3.36
C GLU A 186 22.68 -3.37 -1.87
N LYS A 187 22.83 -4.48 -1.13
CA LYS A 187 23.04 -4.45 0.33
C LYS A 187 24.54 -4.39 0.66
N ILE A 188 24.92 -3.42 1.47
CA ILE A 188 26.23 -3.35 2.12
C ILE A 188 26.06 -3.76 3.58
N THR A 189 26.60 -4.93 3.92
CA THR A 189 26.54 -5.51 5.28
C THR A 189 27.88 -5.50 6.00
N GLU A 190 28.97 -5.07 5.33
CA GLU A 190 30.31 -5.06 5.92
C GLU A 190 30.51 -3.87 6.88
N PRO A 191 30.85 -4.09 8.16
CA PRO A 191 30.94 -3.03 9.18
C PRO A 191 31.91 -1.89 8.84
N ASP A 192 33.01 -2.19 8.17
CA ASP A 192 34.01 -1.20 7.78
C ASP A 192 33.48 -0.30 6.64
N GLN A 193 32.75 -0.86 5.68
CA GLN A 193 32.10 -0.12 4.60
C GLN A 193 30.91 0.70 5.12
N ILE A 194 30.18 0.20 6.11
CA ILE A 194 29.10 0.94 6.76
C ILE A 194 29.65 2.20 7.43
N LYS A 195 30.76 2.10 8.17
CA LYS A 195 31.39 3.28 8.81
C LYS A 195 31.96 4.28 7.80
N GLU A 196 32.50 3.81 6.69
CA GLU A 196 33.04 4.68 5.65
C GLU A 196 31.92 5.44 4.91
N HIS A 197 30.79 4.79 4.67
CA HIS A 197 29.69 5.33 3.87
C HIS A 197 28.54 5.91 4.68
N SER A 198 28.50 5.72 6.01
CA SER A 198 27.47 6.29 6.90
C SER A 198 27.44 7.81 6.87
N VAL A 199 28.59 8.47 6.66
CA VAL A 199 28.70 9.94 6.53
C VAL A 199 27.85 10.49 5.37
N LYS A 200 27.50 9.64 4.39
CA LYS A 200 26.67 10.04 3.24
C LYS A 200 25.17 9.88 3.50
N LEU A 201 24.74 9.31 4.61
CA LEU A 201 23.33 9.17 4.94
C LEU A 201 22.68 10.53 5.19
N ARG A 202 21.48 10.76 4.62
CA ARG A 202 20.69 11.98 4.91
C ARG A 202 20.43 12.16 6.41
N ALA A 203 20.13 11.07 7.11
CA ALA A 203 19.89 11.06 8.56
C ALA A 203 21.11 11.52 9.40
N LEU A 204 22.33 11.47 8.84
CA LEU A 204 23.56 11.93 9.48
C LEU A 204 24.12 13.22 8.85
N GLY A 205 23.29 13.94 8.07
CA GLY A 205 23.64 15.21 7.42
C GLY A 205 24.41 15.07 6.11
N GLY A 206 24.45 13.87 5.52
CA GLY A 206 25.01 13.60 4.19
C GLY A 206 24.03 13.91 3.05
N ASP A 207 24.52 13.84 1.81
CA ASP A 207 23.75 14.11 0.59
C ASP A 207 22.78 12.98 0.18
N GLY A 208 22.89 11.81 0.83
CA GLY A 208 22.07 10.63 0.55
C GLY A 208 22.43 9.92 -0.74
N LYS A 209 23.56 10.24 -1.37
CA LYS A 209 23.91 9.74 -2.72
C LYS A 209 25.29 9.11 -2.74
N MET A 210 25.40 7.97 -3.42
CA MET A 210 26.67 7.30 -3.65
C MET A 210 26.69 6.69 -5.05
N ASN A 211 27.63 7.12 -5.89
CA ASN A 211 27.82 6.61 -7.25
C ASN A 211 26.54 6.69 -8.13
N GLY A 212 25.73 7.74 -7.98
CA GLY A 212 24.48 7.93 -8.72
C GLY A 212 23.28 7.15 -8.18
N LYS A 213 23.47 6.34 -7.12
CA LYS A 213 22.44 5.60 -6.38
C LYS A 213 22.10 6.32 -5.07
N ASN A 214 20.88 6.17 -4.60
CA ASN A 214 20.43 6.66 -3.29
C ASN A 214 20.88 5.70 -2.19
N VAL A 215 21.34 6.26 -1.07
CA VAL A 215 21.81 5.50 0.10
C VAL A 215 20.73 5.54 1.18
N TYR A 216 20.30 4.37 1.61
CA TYR A 216 19.28 4.17 2.63
C TYR A 216 19.78 3.28 3.75
N ARG A 217 19.09 3.32 4.89
CA ARG A 217 19.41 2.59 6.09
C ARG A 217 18.41 1.46 6.30
N GLN A 218 18.88 0.22 6.19
CA GLN A 218 18.09 -0.93 6.62
C GLN A 218 18.34 -1.16 8.10
N VAL A 219 17.29 -0.99 8.90
CA VAL A 219 17.36 -1.23 10.35
C VAL A 219 17.39 -2.75 10.59
N VAL A 220 18.41 -3.23 11.32
CA VAL A 220 18.60 -4.66 11.61
C VAL A 220 19.05 -4.87 13.06
N GLY A 221 19.15 -6.13 13.48
CA GLY A 221 19.60 -6.48 14.84
C GLY A 221 18.47 -6.38 15.86
N ASN A 222 18.74 -5.76 17.02
CA ASN A 222 17.75 -5.67 18.09
C ASN A 222 16.93 -4.38 17.98
N ILE A 223 15.77 -4.50 17.32
CA ILE A 223 14.85 -3.39 17.06
C ILE A 223 13.80 -3.33 18.16
N VAL A 224 13.69 -2.17 18.80
CA VAL A 224 12.71 -1.92 19.87
C VAL A 224 11.74 -0.83 19.43
N PRO A 225 10.43 -1.13 19.29
CA PRO A 225 9.44 -0.12 19.04
C PRO A 225 9.23 0.70 20.31
N LEU A 226 9.30 2.02 20.18
CA LEU A 226 9.18 2.96 21.30
C LEU A 226 7.75 3.49 21.42
N GLY A 227 7.06 3.66 20.29
CA GLY A 227 5.69 4.15 20.23
C GLY A 227 5.30 4.55 18.82
N ILE A 228 4.16 5.23 18.72
CA ILE A 228 3.65 5.84 17.49
C ILE A 228 3.34 7.31 17.76
N GLY A 229 3.69 8.17 16.81
CA GLY A 229 3.26 9.56 16.75
C GLY A 229 2.12 9.73 15.75
N LEU A 230 1.02 10.35 16.18
CA LEU A 230 0.01 10.89 15.26
C LEU A 230 0.53 12.22 14.71
N THR A 231 0.55 12.34 13.38
CA THR A 231 1.13 13.47 12.66
C THR A 231 0.34 13.75 11.38
N GLU A 232 0.34 15.01 10.94
CA GLU A 232 -0.23 15.39 9.65
C GLU A 232 0.71 15.03 8.49
N ASN A 233 2.01 14.83 8.77
CA ASN A 233 3.04 14.54 7.77
C ASN A 233 3.80 13.27 8.17
N PRO A 234 3.26 12.07 7.88
CA PRO A 234 3.95 10.82 8.17
C PRO A 234 5.18 10.65 7.28
N ALA A 235 6.21 9.99 7.82
CA ALA A 235 7.42 9.65 7.06
C ALA A 235 7.20 8.44 6.14
N ALA A 236 6.30 7.53 6.49
CA ALA A 236 5.93 6.38 5.69
C ALA A 236 4.79 6.72 4.72
N ASP A 237 4.63 5.93 3.65
CA ASP A 237 3.53 6.05 2.69
C ASP A 237 2.23 5.47 3.29
N VAL A 238 1.77 6.07 4.38
CA VAL A 238 0.55 5.70 5.11
C VAL A 238 -0.38 6.91 5.16
N LYS A 239 -1.69 6.67 5.02
CA LYS A 239 -2.71 7.71 5.04
C LYS A 239 -3.88 7.29 5.91
N GLY A 240 -4.39 8.26 6.68
CA GLY A 240 -5.64 8.14 7.42
C GLY A 240 -5.55 7.37 8.74
N VAL A 241 -6.58 7.58 9.56
CA VAL A 241 -6.81 6.88 10.82
C VAL A 241 -8.29 6.51 10.87
N ALA A 242 -8.61 5.22 10.91
CA ALA A 242 -9.98 4.73 10.98
C ALA A 242 -10.51 4.79 12.42
N THR A 243 -11.76 5.21 12.58
CA THR A 243 -12.47 5.20 13.87
C THR A 243 -13.87 4.60 13.71
N LYS A 244 -14.45 4.16 14.83
CA LYS A 244 -15.81 3.63 14.83
C LYS A 244 -16.80 4.78 14.59
N LYS A 245 -17.48 4.79 13.44
CA LYS A 245 -18.45 5.83 13.08
C LYS A 245 -19.52 6.01 14.16
N THR A 246 -19.48 7.15 14.85
CA THR A 246 -20.60 7.64 15.66
C THR A 246 -21.53 8.39 14.71
N VAL A 247 -22.68 7.80 14.35
CA VAL A 247 -23.66 8.49 13.48
C VAL A 247 -24.37 9.58 14.29
N GLU A 248 -23.75 10.76 14.42
CA GLU A 248 -24.40 11.94 14.96
C GLU A 248 -25.04 12.78 13.83
N LYS A 249 -26.38 12.73 13.73
CA LYS A 249 -27.19 13.57 12.84
C LYS A 249 -27.13 15.05 13.27
N ASN A 250 -26.16 15.82 12.78
CA ASN A 250 -26.14 17.28 12.93
C ASN A 250 -27.02 17.98 11.88
N ASN A 251 -28.29 18.26 12.21
CA ASN A 251 -29.17 19.11 11.40
C ASN A 251 -28.90 20.60 11.68
N LYS A 252 -28.05 21.25 10.89
CA LYS A 252 -28.02 22.72 10.76
C LYS A 252 -29.10 23.16 9.75
N ASN A 253 -30.24 23.63 10.25
CA ASN A 253 -31.25 24.31 9.43
C ASN A 253 -31.08 25.83 9.55
N GLU A 254 -30.54 26.44 8.50
CA GLU A 254 -30.74 27.86 8.22
C GLU A 254 -32.21 28.10 7.82
N LYS A 255 -32.91 29.01 8.50
CA LYS A 255 -34.15 29.59 7.98
C LYS A 255 -34.15 31.10 8.12
N ASN A 256 -33.93 31.76 6.98
CA ASN A 256 -34.47 33.08 6.70
C ASN A 256 -36.01 33.04 6.82
N ILE A 257 -36.62 34.04 7.46
CA ILE A 257 -37.93 34.57 7.06
C ILE A 257 -38.07 36.02 7.54
N SER A 258 -38.44 36.86 6.59
CA SER A 258 -38.75 38.26 6.70
C SER A 258 -40.22 38.50 7.12
N GLU A 259 -40.41 39.65 7.74
CA GLU A 259 -41.56 40.55 7.58
C GLU A 259 -42.67 40.59 8.66
N SER A 260 -43.11 41.84 8.84
CA SER A 260 -43.81 42.45 9.95
C SER A 260 -45.34 42.41 9.85
N THR A 261 -46.05 42.46 10.99
CA THR A 261 -47.21 43.36 11.17
C THR A 261 -47.67 43.41 12.64
N LYS A 262 -47.94 44.62 13.14
CA LYS A 262 -48.58 44.87 14.44
C LYS A 262 -50.10 44.79 14.30
N THR A 263 -50.76 43.92 15.08
CA THR A 263 -52.12 44.20 15.57
C THR A 263 -52.40 43.48 16.89
N SER A 264 -52.88 44.27 17.86
CA SER A 264 -53.19 43.91 19.24
C SER A 264 -54.55 43.22 19.36
N VAL A 265 -54.62 42.06 20.03
CA VAL A 265 -55.82 41.59 20.73
C VAL A 265 -55.37 40.89 22.01
N LYS A 266 -55.90 41.32 23.17
CA LYS A 266 -55.65 40.72 24.49
C LYS A 266 -55.97 39.23 24.43
N LYS A 267 -54.95 38.38 24.53
CA LYS A 267 -55.08 36.94 24.75
C LYS A 267 -54.40 36.63 26.07
N ASP A 268 -55.12 35.95 26.96
CA ASP A 268 -54.50 35.25 28.07
C ASP A 268 -53.32 34.45 27.53
N LYS A 269 -52.16 34.71 28.12
CA LYS A 269 -50.87 34.25 27.62
C LYS A 269 -50.72 32.77 27.97
N VAL A 270 -51.40 31.91 27.23
CA VAL A 270 -51.17 30.46 27.30
C VAL A 270 -49.79 30.21 26.69
N MET A 271 -48.79 29.96 27.55
CA MET A 271 -47.43 29.63 27.13
C MET A 271 -47.45 28.33 26.31
N LYS A 272 -46.85 28.33 25.12
CA LYS A 272 -46.63 27.11 24.32
C LYS A 272 -45.28 26.49 24.71
N ILE A 273 -45.27 25.17 24.91
CA ILE A 273 -44.05 24.38 25.11
C ILE A 273 -43.43 24.13 23.74
N ASN A 274 -42.18 24.52 23.55
CA ASN A 274 -41.43 24.21 22.32
C ASN A 274 -40.37 23.14 22.55
N SER A 275 -39.95 22.92 23.80
CA SER A 275 -38.99 21.89 24.19
C SER A 275 -39.26 21.33 25.58
N ILE A 276 -38.78 20.11 25.85
CA ILE A 276 -38.87 19.48 27.19
C ILE A 276 -38.21 20.35 28.28
N LYS A 277 -37.25 21.20 27.90
CA LYS A 277 -36.54 22.12 28.81
C LYS A 277 -37.42 23.30 29.28
N ASP A 278 -38.54 23.55 28.61
CA ASP A 278 -39.49 24.61 28.99
C ASP A 278 -40.40 24.19 30.16
N ILE A 279 -40.39 22.91 30.52
CA ILE A 279 -41.13 22.33 31.64
C ILE A 279 -40.30 22.48 32.91
N THR A 280 -40.46 23.60 33.60
CA THR A 280 -39.87 23.86 34.93
C THR A 280 -40.95 23.89 36.01
N ASP A 281 -40.58 23.65 37.27
CA ASP A 281 -41.50 23.67 38.42
C ASP A 281 -42.21 25.03 38.61
N GLU A 282 -41.65 26.11 38.07
CA GLU A 282 -42.27 27.44 38.05
C GLU A 282 -43.28 27.58 36.91
N ASN A 283 -42.96 27.10 35.70
CA ASN A 283 -43.88 27.15 34.55
C ASN A 283 -45.08 26.18 34.72
N LEU A 284 -44.88 25.03 35.35
CA LEU A 284 -45.93 24.05 35.64
C LEU A 284 -47.08 24.60 36.51
N LYS A 285 -46.83 25.63 37.33
CA LYS A 285 -47.85 26.28 38.17
C LYS A 285 -48.78 27.21 37.38
N GLU A 286 -48.32 27.73 36.23
CA GLU A 286 -49.07 28.66 35.39
C GLU A 286 -49.65 28.00 34.12
N MET A 287 -49.29 26.75 33.84
CA MET A 287 -49.68 26.05 32.61
C MET A 287 -50.90 25.14 32.81
N SER A 288 -51.85 25.17 31.87
CA SER A 288 -52.98 24.25 31.87
C SER A 288 -52.55 22.87 31.34
N ALA A 289 -53.04 21.80 31.98
CA ALA A 289 -52.77 20.41 31.58
C ALA A 289 -53.08 20.10 30.10
N SER A 290 -53.99 20.87 29.49
CA SER A 290 -54.35 20.76 28.07
C SER A 290 -53.20 21.09 27.11
N VAL A 291 -52.27 21.99 27.50
CA VAL A 291 -51.14 22.40 26.64
C VAL A 291 -50.06 21.32 26.62
N VAL A 292 -49.84 20.66 27.75
CA VAL A 292 -48.90 19.54 27.86
C VAL A 292 -49.43 18.34 27.06
N SER A 293 -50.73 18.03 27.16
CA SER A 293 -51.33 16.93 26.40
C SER A 293 -51.27 17.16 24.88
N GLU A 294 -51.52 18.38 24.41
CA GLU A 294 -51.45 18.72 22.98
C GLU A 294 -50.01 18.65 22.44
N PHE A 295 -49.02 19.07 23.24
CA PHE A 295 -47.61 18.94 22.89
C PHE A 295 -47.18 17.47 22.79
N VAL A 296 -47.51 16.65 23.80
CA VAL A 296 -47.21 15.21 23.80
C VAL A 296 -47.90 14.50 22.63
N GLU A 297 -49.15 14.80 22.34
CA GLU A 297 -49.87 14.23 21.19
C GLU A 297 -49.20 14.61 19.86
N SER A 298 -48.76 15.86 19.73
CA SER A 298 -48.08 16.34 18.52
C SER A 298 -46.71 15.69 18.30
N GLU A 299 -45.91 15.53 19.36
CA GLU A 299 -44.59 14.90 19.28
C GLU A 299 -44.71 13.39 19.06
N LEU A 300 -45.69 12.74 19.67
CA LEU A 300 -45.94 11.31 19.47
C LEU A 300 -46.45 11.02 18.04
N LYS A 301 -47.25 11.93 17.47
CA LYS A 301 -47.66 11.85 16.07
C LYS A 301 -46.48 12.03 15.11
N LYS A 302 -45.61 13.03 15.36
CA LYS A 302 -44.39 13.22 14.56
C LYS A 302 -43.47 12.00 14.63
N ALA A 303 -43.19 11.50 15.83
CA ALA A 303 -42.36 10.31 16.01
C ALA A 303 -42.94 9.08 15.28
N SER A 304 -44.27 8.92 15.28
CA SER A 304 -44.92 7.85 14.54
C SER A 304 -44.84 8.03 13.02
N GLU A 305 -44.97 9.25 12.52
CA GLU A 305 -44.83 9.57 11.09
C GLU A 305 -43.38 9.39 10.62
N ASP A 306 -42.41 9.86 11.41
CA ASP A 306 -40.97 9.72 11.13
C ASP A 306 -40.55 8.25 11.15
N TYR A 307 -41.00 7.46 12.13
CA TYR A 307 -40.74 6.02 12.18
C TYR A 307 -41.35 5.29 10.98
N SER A 308 -42.56 5.65 10.55
CA SER A 308 -43.19 5.06 9.37
C SER A 308 -42.42 5.38 8.09
N GLN A 309 -41.89 6.61 7.98
CA GLN A 309 -41.08 7.01 6.83
C GLN A 309 -39.71 6.32 6.82
N GLU A 310 -39.02 6.24 7.97
CA GLU A 310 -37.75 5.53 8.07
C GLU A 310 -37.94 4.04 7.77
N LYS A 311 -38.97 3.40 8.31
CA LYS A 311 -39.28 2.00 8.02
C LYS A 311 -39.48 1.75 6.52
N SER A 312 -40.23 2.61 5.84
CA SER A 312 -40.44 2.51 4.38
C SER A 312 -39.13 2.63 3.60
N LYS A 313 -38.25 3.56 3.99
CA LYS A 313 -36.94 3.73 3.34
C LYS A 313 -36.03 2.52 3.54
N TYR A 314 -36.01 1.95 4.74
CA TYR A 314 -35.23 0.74 5.02
C TYR A 314 -35.77 -0.48 4.28
N GLU A 315 -37.10 -0.65 4.20
CA GLU A 315 -37.71 -1.73 3.40
C GLU A 315 -37.39 -1.59 1.91
N GLU A 316 -37.43 -0.38 1.36
CA GLU A 316 -37.03 -0.11 -0.04
C GLU A 316 -35.53 -0.36 -0.26
N ALA A 317 -34.67 0.03 0.67
CA ALA A 317 -33.23 -0.20 0.60
C ALA A 317 -32.87 -1.68 0.67
N ILE A 318 -33.51 -2.45 1.55
CA ILE A 318 -33.33 -3.91 1.64
C ILE A 318 -33.75 -4.56 0.33
N LYS A 319 -34.92 -4.17 -0.21
CA LYS A 319 -35.40 -4.73 -1.48
C LYS A 319 -34.45 -4.43 -2.64
N ALA A 320 -33.92 -3.20 -2.72
CA ALA A 320 -32.94 -2.82 -3.74
C ALA A 320 -31.60 -3.57 -3.58
N ALA A 321 -31.18 -3.86 -2.33
CA ALA A 321 -29.99 -4.65 -2.05
C ALA A 321 -30.19 -6.13 -2.47
N ASP A 322 -31.35 -6.71 -2.16
CA ASP A 322 -31.70 -8.09 -2.56
C ASP A 322 -31.76 -8.24 -4.09
N GLU A 323 -32.35 -7.26 -4.80
CA GLU A 323 -32.38 -7.25 -6.27
C GLU A 323 -30.96 -7.16 -6.87
N LYS A 324 -30.10 -6.30 -6.33
CA LYS A 324 -28.69 -6.22 -6.77
C LYS A 324 -27.90 -7.49 -6.47
N ALA A 325 -28.12 -8.10 -5.31
CA ALA A 325 -27.44 -9.35 -4.93
C ALA A 325 -27.82 -10.49 -5.87
N ALA A 326 -29.10 -10.58 -6.27
CA ALA A 326 -29.55 -11.55 -7.27
C ALA A 326 -28.90 -11.31 -8.64
N GLU A 327 -28.82 -10.05 -9.09
CA GLU A 327 -28.19 -9.70 -10.36
C GLU A 327 -26.67 -10.01 -10.37
N LEU A 328 -25.98 -9.71 -9.28
CA LEU A 328 -24.56 -10.04 -9.10
C LEU A 328 -24.30 -11.55 -9.12
N ALA A 329 -25.18 -12.34 -8.50
CA ALA A 329 -25.08 -13.79 -8.52
C ALA A 329 -25.22 -14.36 -9.94
N GLU A 330 -26.17 -13.85 -10.74
CA GLU A 330 -26.31 -14.24 -12.15
C GLU A 330 -25.09 -13.85 -12.99
N GLN A 331 -24.55 -12.64 -12.78
CA GLN A 331 -23.34 -12.18 -13.48
C GLN A 331 -22.11 -13.01 -13.10
N GLN A 332 -21.96 -13.40 -11.83
CA GLN A 332 -20.86 -14.26 -11.37
C GLN A 332 -20.93 -15.64 -12.01
N GLU A 333 -22.14 -16.23 -12.11
CA GLU A 333 -22.31 -17.53 -12.77
C GLU A 333 -22.00 -17.45 -14.28
N ALA A 334 -22.42 -16.37 -14.94
CA ALA A 334 -22.10 -16.13 -16.35
C ALA A 334 -20.60 -15.95 -16.59
N LEU A 335 -19.93 -15.16 -15.73
CA LEU A 335 -18.50 -14.92 -15.81
C LEU A 335 -17.71 -16.22 -15.57
N GLN A 336 -18.10 -17.02 -14.57
CA GLN A 336 -17.46 -18.32 -14.29
C GLN A 336 -17.54 -19.26 -15.49
N LYS A 337 -18.70 -19.36 -16.15
CA LYS A 337 -18.86 -20.17 -17.37
C LYS A 337 -17.95 -19.69 -18.49
N SER A 338 -17.87 -18.38 -18.72
CA SER A 338 -16.99 -17.81 -19.74
C SER A 338 -15.51 -18.05 -19.45
N PHE A 339 -15.12 -18.02 -18.17
CA PHE A 339 -13.75 -18.28 -17.75
C PHE A 339 -13.35 -19.73 -17.97
N ASP A 340 -14.22 -20.68 -17.61
CA ASP A 340 -13.98 -22.11 -17.83
C ASP A 340 -13.89 -22.44 -19.33
N GLU A 341 -14.69 -21.77 -20.18
CA GLU A 341 -14.62 -21.92 -21.63
C GLU A 341 -13.31 -21.37 -22.22
N VAL A 342 -12.90 -20.15 -21.84
CA VAL A 342 -11.60 -19.58 -22.27
C VAL A 342 -10.43 -20.43 -21.81
N LYS A 343 -10.49 -20.95 -20.57
CA LYS A 343 -9.46 -21.86 -20.04
C LYS A 343 -9.36 -23.14 -20.87
N SER A 344 -10.49 -23.72 -21.26
CA SER A 344 -10.50 -24.91 -22.14
C SER A 344 -9.88 -24.62 -23.51
N GLN A 345 -10.22 -23.49 -24.13
CA GLN A 345 -9.66 -23.10 -25.43
C GLN A 345 -8.15 -22.84 -25.36
N LEU A 346 -7.67 -22.29 -24.25
CA LEU A 346 -6.26 -22.00 -24.05
C LEU A 346 -5.44 -23.28 -23.88
N GLU A 347 -5.95 -24.27 -23.14
CA GLU A 347 -5.31 -25.58 -23.03
C GLU A 347 -5.31 -26.34 -24.37
N GLU A 348 -6.37 -26.21 -25.17
CA GLU A 348 -6.42 -26.78 -26.53
C GLU A 348 -5.39 -26.13 -27.46
N MET A 349 -5.29 -24.78 -27.47
CA MET A 349 -4.28 -24.06 -28.26
C MET A 349 -2.85 -24.40 -27.83
N LYS A 350 -2.57 -24.53 -26.53
CA LYS A 350 -1.25 -24.95 -26.05
C LYS A 350 -0.88 -26.36 -26.51
N ALA A 351 -1.84 -27.28 -26.52
CA ALA A 351 -1.61 -28.64 -27.00
C ALA A 351 -1.32 -28.65 -28.51
N GLU A 352 -2.07 -27.86 -29.30
CA GLU A 352 -1.84 -27.72 -30.75
C GLU A 352 -0.49 -27.06 -31.05
N GLU A 353 -0.11 -26.03 -30.29
CA GLU A 353 1.20 -25.36 -30.45
C GLU A 353 2.35 -26.31 -30.11
N ALA A 354 2.25 -27.09 -29.03
CA ALA A 354 3.24 -28.09 -28.67
C ALA A 354 3.38 -29.19 -29.75
N GLU A 355 2.27 -29.65 -30.34
CA GLU A 355 2.32 -30.59 -31.47
C GLU A 355 2.97 -29.97 -32.71
N ARG A 356 2.67 -28.71 -33.02
CA ARG A 356 3.27 -27.98 -34.15
C ARG A 356 4.76 -27.78 -33.95
N GLU A 357 5.19 -27.32 -32.77
CA GLU A 357 6.60 -27.14 -32.42
C GLU A 357 7.35 -28.48 -32.50
N ALA A 358 6.78 -29.57 -31.97
CA ALA A 358 7.38 -30.89 -32.07
C ALA A 358 7.53 -31.35 -33.53
N LEU A 359 6.55 -31.07 -34.38
CA LEU A 359 6.60 -31.40 -35.82
C LEU A 359 7.66 -30.57 -36.57
N GLU A 360 7.78 -29.28 -36.27
CA GLU A 360 8.79 -28.40 -36.85
C GLU A 360 10.21 -28.77 -36.40
N LEU A 361 10.41 -29.04 -35.09
CA LEU A 361 11.66 -29.55 -34.55
C LEU A 361 12.06 -30.88 -35.20
N PHE A 362 11.11 -31.82 -35.31
CA PHE A 362 11.35 -33.09 -35.97
C PHE A 362 11.75 -32.92 -37.45
N SER A 363 11.03 -32.06 -38.16
CA SER A 363 11.31 -31.78 -39.58
C SER A 363 12.67 -31.11 -39.78
N SER A 364 13.03 -30.16 -38.90
CA SER A 364 14.34 -29.49 -38.89
C SER A 364 15.48 -30.47 -38.62
N ARG A 365 15.31 -31.35 -37.63
CA ARG A 365 16.26 -32.42 -37.31
C ARG A 365 16.44 -33.38 -38.48
N MET A 366 15.36 -33.79 -39.13
CA MET A 366 15.45 -34.67 -40.31
C MET A 366 16.17 -34.00 -41.48
N ALA A 367 15.86 -32.73 -41.75
CA ALA A 367 16.53 -31.95 -42.79
C ALA A 367 18.03 -31.78 -42.51
N SER A 368 18.43 -31.62 -41.25
CA SER A 368 19.86 -31.54 -40.87
C SER A 368 20.62 -32.83 -41.18
N LEU A 369 20.02 -33.98 -40.90
CA LEU A 369 20.61 -35.30 -41.19
C LEU A 369 20.65 -35.58 -42.70
N ASP A 370 19.58 -35.24 -43.44
CA ASP A 370 19.55 -35.35 -44.90
C ASP A 370 20.57 -34.44 -45.58
N ASN A 371 20.92 -33.30 -44.99
CA ASN A 371 21.96 -32.42 -45.50
C ASN A 371 23.35 -33.01 -45.30
N GLU A 372 23.64 -33.61 -44.14
CA GLU A 372 24.99 -34.11 -43.78
C GLU A 372 25.29 -35.51 -44.34
N PHE A 373 24.28 -36.35 -44.53
CA PHE A 373 24.43 -37.75 -44.95
C PHE A 373 23.69 -38.07 -46.26
N GLU A 374 24.19 -39.03 -47.04
CA GLU A 374 23.41 -39.70 -48.09
C GLU A 374 22.57 -40.81 -47.47
N LEU A 375 21.32 -40.48 -47.14
CA LEU A 375 20.36 -41.39 -46.51
C LEU A 375 19.47 -42.05 -47.56
N SER A 376 19.36 -43.38 -47.49
CA SER A 376 18.33 -44.12 -48.22
C SER A 376 16.98 -44.06 -47.49
N ASP A 377 15.90 -44.45 -48.17
CA ASP A 377 14.56 -44.47 -47.56
C ASP A 377 14.50 -45.36 -46.30
N ALA A 378 15.24 -46.47 -46.27
CA ALA A 378 15.35 -47.35 -45.10
C ALA A 378 16.16 -46.70 -43.96
N ASP A 379 17.18 -45.89 -44.28
CA ASP A 379 17.93 -45.14 -43.27
C ASP A 379 17.04 -44.06 -42.64
N ARG A 380 16.26 -43.33 -43.45
CA ARG A 380 15.32 -42.30 -42.99
C ARG A 380 14.25 -42.85 -42.06
N GLU A 381 13.71 -44.03 -42.37
CA GLU A 381 12.69 -44.68 -41.55
C GLU A 381 13.22 -45.02 -40.14
N ILE A 382 14.45 -45.54 -40.05
CA ILE A 382 15.11 -45.84 -38.78
C ILE A 382 15.43 -44.57 -38.02
N LEU A 383 16.03 -43.56 -38.68
CA LEU A 383 16.37 -42.28 -38.06
C LEU A 383 15.13 -41.55 -37.55
N ALA A 384 14.04 -41.54 -38.31
CA ALA A 384 12.75 -40.98 -37.91
C ALA A 384 12.25 -41.58 -36.60
N SER A 385 12.34 -42.90 -36.45
CA SER A 385 11.92 -43.57 -35.21
C SER A 385 12.80 -43.24 -34.01
N GLN A 386 14.09 -42.94 -34.24
CA GLN A 386 15.06 -42.70 -33.16
C GLN A 386 15.11 -41.24 -32.70
N ILE A 387 14.76 -40.27 -33.55
CA ILE A 387 14.83 -38.84 -33.20
C ILE A 387 13.50 -38.25 -32.72
N LYS A 388 12.40 -39.01 -32.84
CA LYS A 388 11.03 -38.56 -32.56
C LYS A 388 10.84 -38.06 -31.12
N ASP A 389 11.42 -38.76 -30.16
CA ASP A 389 11.21 -38.52 -28.72
C ASP A 389 12.48 -38.02 -28.00
N LEU A 390 13.47 -37.50 -28.75
CA LEU A 390 14.72 -36.99 -28.17
C LEU A 390 14.60 -35.53 -27.74
N ASP A 391 15.15 -35.20 -26.58
CA ASP A 391 15.44 -33.83 -26.18
C ASP A 391 16.64 -33.25 -26.95
N GLU A 392 16.97 -31.97 -26.74
CA GLU A 392 18.06 -31.31 -27.48
C GLU A 392 19.43 -31.94 -27.18
N GLU A 393 19.71 -32.29 -25.93
CA GLU A 393 20.97 -32.93 -25.53
C GLU A 393 21.08 -34.36 -26.09
N GLY A 394 19.99 -35.12 -26.04
CA GLY A 394 19.87 -36.46 -26.61
C GLY A 394 20.03 -36.45 -28.12
N PHE A 395 19.45 -35.47 -28.82
CA PHE A 395 19.65 -35.30 -30.26
C PHE A 395 21.10 -34.94 -30.59
N ALA A 396 21.73 -34.03 -29.84
CA ALA A 396 23.14 -33.67 -30.05
C ALA A 396 24.09 -34.86 -29.82
N SER A 397 23.79 -35.72 -28.84
CA SER A 397 24.52 -36.97 -28.63
C SER A 397 24.29 -37.95 -29.78
N PHE A 398 23.04 -38.11 -30.20
CA PHE A 398 22.66 -38.98 -31.30
C PHE A 398 23.36 -38.62 -32.61
N VAL A 399 23.44 -37.33 -32.96
CA VAL A 399 24.15 -36.85 -34.16
C VAL A 399 25.64 -37.22 -34.10
N LYS A 400 26.28 -37.13 -32.93
CA LYS A 400 27.68 -37.55 -32.76
C LYS A 400 27.86 -39.05 -33.00
N ASP A 401 26.96 -39.87 -32.46
CA ASP A 401 27.00 -41.33 -32.60
C ASP A 401 26.75 -41.75 -34.06
N ILE A 402 25.74 -41.17 -34.71
CA ILE A 402 25.42 -41.39 -36.12
C ILE A 402 26.60 -40.98 -37.03
N LYS A 403 27.26 -39.86 -36.73
CA LYS A 403 28.42 -39.40 -37.51
C LYS A 403 29.57 -40.41 -37.50
N VAL A 404 29.78 -41.11 -36.39
CA VAL A 404 30.77 -42.18 -36.28
C VAL A 404 30.29 -43.44 -37.01
N LEU A 405 29.02 -43.83 -36.85
CA LEU A 405 28.46 -45.04 -37.43
C LEU A 405 28.28 -44.97 -38.96
N MET A 406 27.95 -43.79 -39.48
CA MET A 406 27.67 -43.53 -40.90
C MET A 406 28.80 -42.76 -41.60
N SER A 407 30.03 -42.84 -41.08
CA SER A 407 31.17 -42.09 -41.60
C SER A 407 31.48 -42.34 -43.09
N SER A 408 31.05 -43.48 -43.64
CA SER A 408 31.17 -43.85 -45.06
C SER A 408 30.07 -43.28 -45.96
N LYS A 409 28.97 -42.78 -45.38
CA LYS A 409 27.84 -42.13 -46.06
C LYS A 409 27.81 -40.61 -45.86
N ILE A 410 28.81 -40.05 -45.17
CA ILE A 410 29.02 -38.61 -45.12
C ILE A 410 29.28 -38.14 -46.55
N LYS A 411 28.53 -37.13 -47.00
CA LYS A 411 28.73 -36.54 -48.33
C LYS A 411 30.17 -36.01 -48.43
N SER A 412 30.97 -36.57 -49.33
CA SER A 412 32.37 -36.19 -49.51
C SER A 412 32.47 -34.79 -50.10
N GLU A 413 33.14 -33.87 -49.40
CA GLU A 413 33.41 -32.52 -49.90
C GLU A 413 34.48 -32.53 -51.00
N GLU A 414 34.11 -32.07 -52.20
CA GLU A 414 34.97 -31.17 -52.97
C GLU A 414 34.13 -30.00 -53.49
N SER A 415 34.56 -28.77 -53.13
CA SER A 415 34.01 -27.43 -53.43
C SER A 415 32.75 -27.03 -52.63
N GLN A 416 32.72 -25.95 -51.84
CA GLN A 416 33.36 -24.64 -51.95
C GLN A 416 33.70 -24.04 -50.58
N ALA A 417 34.86 -23.38 -50.52
CA ALA A 417 35.07 -22.29 -49.60
C ALA A 417 34.02 -21.19 -49.88
N VAL A 418 32.97 -21.13 -49.05
CA VAL A 418 32.24 -19.90 -48.82
C VAL A 418 32.60 -19.44 -47.43
N THR A 419 33.52 -18.48 -47.39
CA THR A 419 33.60 -17.49 -46.33
C THR A 419 32.20 -16.99 -45.98
N TYR A 420 31.74 -17.29 -44.77
CA TYR A 420 30.92 -16.33 -44.05
C TYR A 420 31.81 -15.64 -43.02
N SER A 421 32.20 -14.43 -43.40
CA SER A 421 32.51 -13.36 -42.48
C SER A 421 31.45 -13.31 -41.38
N ALA A 422 31.92 -13.27 -40.14
CA ALA A 422 31.13 -12.79 -39.02
C ALA A 422 30.43 -11.48 -39.38
N PRO A 423 29.12 -11.33 -39.12
CA PRO A 423 28.63 -10.02 -38.74
C PRO A 423 29.18 -9.72 -37.34
N LYS A 424 29.89 -8.60 -37.23
CA LYS A 424 30.02 -7.88 -35.96
C LYS A 424 28.63 -7.75 -35.33
N ALA A 425 28.40 -8.34 -34.18
CA ALA A 425 27.40 -7.84 -33.23
C ALA A 425 28.14 -6.92 -32.25
N LYS A 426 28.26 -5.65 -32.65
CA LYS A 426 28.41 -4.54 -31.72
C LYS A 426 26.98 -4.11 -31.39
N ALA A 427 26.61 -4.25 -30.12
CA ALA A 427 25.59 -3.50 -29.37
C ALA A 427 24.18 -3.26 -29.96
N GLU A 428 23.19 -3.30 -29.04
CA GLU A 428 21.73 -3.00 -29.20
C GLU A 428 20.94 -4.23 -29.73
N GLU A 429 19.94 -4.83 -29.05
CA GLU A 429 19.04 -4.49 -27.92
C GLU A 429 18.87 -5.75 -27.03
N LYS A 430 19.19 -5.73 -25.72
CA LYS A 430 18.25 -5.46 -24.62
C LYS A 430 17.30 -4.27 -24.87
N ALA A 431 16.03 -4.56 -25.10
CA ALA A 431 14.91 -3.62 -24.92
C ALA A 431 13.55 -4.35 -24.99
N GLU A 432 13.25 -5.19 -23.99
CA GLU A 432 11.88 -5.54 -23.58
C GLU A 432 11.89 -5.59 -22.04
N GLU A 433 12.12 -4.43 -21.44
CA GLU A 433 11.84 -4.08 -20.03
C GLU A 433 12.36 -2.65 -19.82
N LYS A 434 11.71 -1.68 -20.49
CA LYS A 434 11.85 -0.24 -20.21
C LYS A 434 10.95 0.56 -21.14
N ALA A 435 9.65 0.52 -20.87
CA ALA A 435 8.69 1.45 -21.47
C ALA A 435 7.68 2.03 -20.46
N GLU A 436 7.78 1.69 -19.16
CA GLU A 436 6.94 2.30 -18.11
C GLU A 436 7.63 3.45 -17.34
N GLU A 437 8.96 3.56 -17.38
CA GLU A 437 9.73 4.40 -16.45
C GLU A 437 9.86 5.89 -16.86
N SER A 438 9.76 6.21 -18.16
CA SER A 438 10.07 7.57 -18.65
C SER A 438 8.98 8.63 -18.37
N ALA A 439 7.78 8.23 -17.98
CA ALA A 439 6.67 9.17 -17.74
C ALA A 439 6.44 9.50 -16.26
N GLU A 440 7.08 8.79 -15.33
CA GLU A 440 7.10 9.15 -13.90
C GLU A 440 8.23 10.15 -13.59
N GLU A 441 9.36 10.03 -14.30
CA GLU A 441 10.57 10.83 -14.07
C GLU A 441 10.33 12.35 -14.20
N VAL A 442 9.46 12.79 -15.12
CA VAL A 442 9.24 14.23 -15.40
C VAL A 442 8.21 14.87 -14.44
N ILE A 443 7.39 14.07 -13.75
CA ILE A 443 6.38 14.59 -12.81
C ILE A 443 6.97 14.66 -11.40
N GLU A 444 7.87 13.74 -11.05
CA GLU A 444 8.57 13.75 -9.75
C GLU A 444 9.65 14.85 -9.67
N GLU A 445 10.33 15.17 -10.78
CA GLU A 445 11.32 16.26 -10.84
C GLU A 445 10.68 17.64 -10.51
N ALA A 446 9.40 17.83 -10.85
CA ALA A 446 8.67 19.07 -10.56
C ALA A 446 8.15 19.18 -9.11
N VAL A 447 8.13 18.08 -8.35
CA VAL A 447 7.70 18.05 -6.94
C VAL A 447 8.92 18.14 -6.01
N GLU A 448 10.07 17.57 -6.38
CA GLU A 448 11.31 17.68 -5.59
C GLU A 448 11.92 19.10 -5.61
N GLU A 449 11.78 19.87 -6.69
CA GLU A 449 12.27 21.27 -6.73
C GLU A 449 11.42 22.27 -5.91
N ALA A 450 10.28 21.84 -5.36
CA ALA A 450 9.38 22.70 -4.60
C ALA A 450 9.49 22.57 -3.06
N GLU A 451 10.39 21.74 -2.52
CA GLU A 451 10.56 21.61 -1.07
C GLU A 451 11.26 22.82 -0.45
N VAL A 452 10.46 23.59 0.29
CA VAL A 452 10.87 24.68 1.17
C VAL A 452 11.80 24.14 2.26
N GLU A 453 12.98 24.75 2.38
CA GLU A 453 13.96 24.51 3.45
C GLU A 453 13.30 24.58 4.84
N GLY A 454 13.17 23.41 5.48
CA GLY A 454 12.86 23.28 6.89
C GLY A 454 13.63 22.08 7.45
N GLU A 455 14.54 22.31 8.39
CA GLU A 455 15.34 21.27 9.05
C GLU A 455 14.43 20.18 9.64
N THR A 456 14.45 18.98 9.05
CA THR A 456 13.74 17.81 9.58
C THR A 456 14.63 17.09 10.59
N ILE A 457 14.14 16.99 11.83
CA ILE A 457 14.82 16.25 12.91
C ILE A 457 14.48 14.76 12.73
N ALA A 458 15.49 13.89 12.69
CA ALA A 458 15.31 12.45 12.52
C ALA A 458 14.56 11.82 13.72
N ASN A 459 13.49 11.07 13.45
CA ASN A 459 12.65 10.40 14.48
C ASN A 459 13.21 9.06 14.97
N THR A 460 14.46 8.75 14.66
CA THR A 460 15.15 7.52 15.09
C THR A 460 16.27 7.84 16.05
N THR A 461 16.29 7.22 17.22
CA THR A 461 17.39 7.38 18.18
C THR A 461 18.36 6.20 18.05
N THR A 462 19.55 6.45 17.50
CA THR A 462 20.69 5.55 17.64
C THR A 462 21.37 5.79 19.00
N PRO A 463 21.74 4.74 19.74
CA PRO A 463 22.45 4.90 21.01
C PRO A 463 23.93 5.21 20.74
N GLU A 464 24.25 6.42 20.27
CA GLU A 464 25.59 6.99 20.37
C GLU A 464 25.69 7.88 21.62
N GLU A 465 25.21 7.40 22.76
CA GLU A 465 25.64 7.99 24.02
C GLU A 465 26.97 7.37 24.43
N ALA A 466 28.04 8.17 24.35
CA ALA A 466 29.31 7.85 24.97
C ALA A 466 29.07 7.36 26.41
N SER A 467 29.70 6.24 26.78
CA SER A 467 29.43 5.59 28.07
C SER A 467 29.62 6.59 29.22
N MET A 468 28.94 6.38 30.36
CA MET A 468 29.15 7.23 31.55
C MET A 468 30.64 7.37 31.89
N ALA A 469 31.44 6.32 31.66
CA ALA A 469 32.89 6.35 31.84
C ALA A 469 33.59 7.36 30.90
N ASP A 470 33.17 7.46 29.64
CA ASP A 470 33.71 8.40 28.65
C ASP A 470 33.27 9.84 28.95
N LYS A 471 32.03 10.04 29.38
CA LYS A 471 31.51 11.34 29.86
C LYS A 471 32.31 11.83 31.07
N TYR A 472 32.61 10.96 32.05
CA TYR A 472 33.46 11.31 33.20
C TYR A 472 34.91 11.58 32.81
N LYS A 473 35.49 10.79 31.89
CA LYS A 473 36.87 10.98 31.45
C LYS A 473 37.07 12.32 30.74
N ASN A 474 36.10 12.74 29.94
CA ASN A 474 36.13 14.05 29.27
C ASN A 474 35.90 15.23 30.23
N ALA A 475 35.07 15.06 31.27
CA ALA A 475 34.83 16.10 32.29
C ALA A 475 36.05 16.40 33.19
N PHE A 476 37.00 15.48 33.29
CA PHE A 476 38.21 15.62 34.12
C PHE A 476 39.51 15.82 33.32
N ASN A 477 39.42 16.05 32.00
CA ASN A 477 40.61 16.43 31.22
C ASN A 477 41.10 17.82 31.64
N LEU A 478 42.42 17.94 31.79
CA LEU A 478 43.12 19.11 32.34
C LEU A 478 42.94 20.40 31.51
N ASP A 479 42.37 20.31 30.31
CA ASP A 479 42.14 21.44 29.41
C ASP A 479 41.02 22.39 29.90
N GLY A 480 40.18 21.96 30.85
CA GLY A 480 39.11 22.79 31.44
C GLY A 480 39.50 23.57 32.70
N PHE A 481 40.67 23.32 33.31
CA PHE A 481 41.08 23.97 34.56
C PHE A 481 41.99 25.17 34.29
N ASN A 482 41.41 26.36 34.28
CA ASN A 482 42.16 27.61 34.23
C ASN A 482 42.69 27.95 35.64
N VAL A 483 43.85 27.38 36.01
CA VAL A 483 44.52 27.71 37.28
C VAL A 483 45.18 29.08 37.13
N LYS A 484 44.55 30.12 37.68
CA LYS A 484 45.19 31.43 37.85
C LYS A 484 46.15 31.38 39.03
N TYR A 485 47.42 31.68 38.78
CA TYR A 485 48.40 32.04 39.81
C TYR A 485 48.21 33.47 40.29
#